data_AF-R9TKH5-F1
#
_entry.id   AF-R9TKH5-F1
#
_cell.length_a   1.000
_cell.length_b   1.000
_cell.length_c   1.000
_cell.angle_alpha   90.00
_cell.angle_beta   90.00
_cell.angle_gamma   90.00
#
_symmetry.space_group_name_H-M   'P 1'
#
loop_
_entity.id
_entity.type
_entity.pdbx_description
1 polymer ?
#
loop_
_entity_poly.entity_id
_entity_poly.type
_entity_poly.pdbx_seq_one_letter_code
_entity_poly.pdbx_strand_id
1 'polypeptide(L)'
;MSELGLNASAKYKKSARTVGDVLGKFHPHGDSACYEAMVLMAQPFSYRYPLIDGQGNWGAPDDPKSFAAMRYTESKLSKMAEVLLGELGQGTVDYQPNFDGSLEEPKYLPARLPHILLNGTMGIAVGMATDIPPHNINELAEAS
;
A
#
# COMPACT_ATOMS: atom_id res chain seq x y z
N MET A 1 6.55 -5.83 -1.72
CA MET A 1 6.35 -6.56 -0.43
C MET A 1 5.97 -8.01 -0.61
N SER A 2 4.97 -8.33 -1.46
CA SER A 2 4.60 -9.73 -1.75
C SER A 2 5.80 -10.55 -2.24
N GLU A 3 6.55 -10.03 -3.22
CA GLU A 3 7.79 -10.66 -3.72
C GLU A 3 8.90 -10.82 -2.67
N LEU A 4 8.91 -9.97 -1.64
CA LEU A 4 9.86 -10.07 -0.53
C LEU A 4 9.43 -11.10 0.53
N GLY A 5 8.29 -11.77 0.33
CA GLY A 5 7.72 -12.72 1.27
C GLY A 5 7.17 -12.07 2.54
N LEU A 6 6.84 -10.77 2.51
CA LEU A 6 6.36 -10.02 3.67
C LEU A 6 4.84 -10.09 3.82
N ASN A 7 4.27 -11.29 3.73
CA ASN A 7 2.83 -11.52 3.92
C ASN A 7 2.41 -11.35 5.40
N ALA A 8 1.12 -11.45 5.69
CA ALA A 8 0.57 -11.23 7.03
C ALA A 8 1.11 -12.19 8.12
N SER A 9 1.51 -13.40 7.72
CA SER A 9 2.10 -14.40 8.62
C SER A 9 3.61 -14.23 8.82
N ALA A 10 4.26 -13.39 8.02
CA ALA A 10 5.69 -13.15 8.10
C ALA A 10 6.07 -12.39 9.38
N LYS A 11 7.36 -12.48 9.74
CA LYS A 11 7.97 -11.60 10.75
C LYS A 11 8.08 -10.18 10.18
N TYR A 12 7.91 -9.18 11.03
CA TYR A 12 8.21 -7.80 10.68
C TYR A 12 9.65 -7.66 10.15
N LYS A 13 9.83 -6.77 9.17
CA LYS A 13 11.14 -6.41 8.61
C LYS A 13 11.25 -4.90 8.54
N LYS A 14 12.47 -4.38 8.65
CA LYS A 14 12.75 -2.94 8.56
C LYS A 14 12.10 -2.32 7.33
N SER A 15 11.38 -1.21 7.52
CA SER A 15 10.72 -0.49 6.43
C SER A 15 11.70 -0.07 5.34
N ALA A 16 12.93 0.29 5.74
CA ALA A 16 14.03 0.60 4.82
C ALA A 16 14.31 -0.50 3.77
N ARG A 17 14.10 -1.78 4.11
CA ARG A 17 14.26 -2.89 3.16
C ARG A 17 13.22 -2.81 2.04
N THR A 18 11.96 -2.61 2.41
CA THR A 18 10.86 -2.52 1.44
C THR A 18 10.99 -1.25 0.60
N VAL A 19 11.33 -0.11 1.21
CA VAL A 19 11.54 1.15 0.48
C VAL A 19 12.66 0.99 -0.55
N GLY A 20 13.83 0.47 -0.14
CA GLY A 20 14.94 0.25 -1.06
C GLY A 20 14.61 -0.69 -2.24
N ASP A 21 13.82 -1.73 -2.00
CA ASP A 21 13.37 -2.65 -3.06
C ASP A 21 12.44 -1.97 -4.07
N VAL A 22 11.51 -1.14 -3.59
CA VAL A 22 10.61 -0.36 -4.46
C VAL A 22 11.40 0.64 -5.30
N LEU A 23 12.32 1.38 -4.69
CA LEU A 23 13.13 2.37 -5.39
C LEU A 23 14.02 1.74 -6.46
N GLY A 24 14.62 0.59 -6.17
CA GLY A 24 15.53 -0.09 -7.08
C GLY A 24 14.84 -0.76 -8.27
N LYS A 25 13.56 -1.12 -8.16
CA LYS A 25 12.86 -1.95 -9.17
C LYS A 25 11.69 -1.27 -9.86
N PHE A 26 10.94 -0.42 -9.15
CA PHE A 26 9.61 0.02 -9.60
C PHE A 26 9.42 1.55 -9.58
N HIS A 27 10.11 2.27 -8.69
CA HIS A 27 9.88 3.71 -8.52
C HIS A 27 11.19 4.49 -8.29
N PRO A 28 11.94 4.83 -9.35
CA PRO A 28 13.29 5.42 -9.24
C PRO A 28 13.25 6.94 -8.91
N HIS A 29 12.49 7.34 -7.90
CA HIS A 29 12.37 8.72 -7.41
C HIS A 29 12.83 8.82 -5.94
N GLY A 30 12.58 9.95 -5.28
CA GLY A 30 12.94 10.16 -3.87
C GLY A 30 12.30 9.15 -2.93
N ASP A 31 13.04 8.77 -1.88
CA ASP A 31 12.62 7.79 -0.88
C ASP A 31 11.46 8.27 0.00
N SER A 32 11.37 9.58 0.22
CA SER A 32 10.34 10.22 1.06
C SER A 32 8.93 9.84 0.63
N ALA A 33 8.60 9.98 -0.66
CA ALA A 33 7.28 9.66 -1.20
C ALA A 33 6.94 8.17 -1.02
N CYS A 34 7.91 7.29 -1.25
CA CYS A 34 7.74 5.85 -1.07
C CYS A 34 7.48 5.49 0.40
N TYR A 35 8.24 6.07 1.32
CA TYR A 35 8.08 5.81 2.74
C TYR A 35 6.80 6.43 3.30
N GLU A 36 6.43 7.66 2.91
CA GLU A 36 5.18 8.30 3.32
C GLU A 36 3.95 7.53 2.83
N ALA A 37 3.99 6.96 1.61
CA ALA A 37 2.93 6.08 1.14
C ALA A 37 2.76 4.84 2.04
N MET A 38 3.87 4.22 2.46
CA MET A 38 3.84 3.10 3.39
C MET A 38 3.29 3.52 4.76
N VAL A 39 3.70 4.69 5.27
CA VAL A 39 3.21 5.22 6.54
C VAL A 39 1.70 5.44 6.50
N LEU A 40 1.20 6.09 5.45
CA LEU A 40 -0.23 6.34 5.28
C LEU A 40 -1.02 5.02 5.27
N MET A 41 -0.54 4.01 4.54
CA MET A 41 -1.18 2.69 4.46
C MET A 41 -1.10 1.88 5.76
N ALA A 42 -0.26 2.28 6.72
CA ALA A 42 -0.11 1.65 8.04
C ALA A 42 -0.93 2.34 9.15
N GLN A 43 -1.35 3.59 8.93
CA GLN A 43 -2.05 4.39 9.93
C GLN A 43 -3.56 4.07 9.96
N PRO A 44 -4.10 3.51 11.05
CA PRO A 44 -5.53 3.15 11.14
C PRO A 44 -6.46 4.37 11.25
N PHE A 45 -5.91 5.56 11.51
CA PHE A 45 -6.66 6.82 11.50
C PHE A 45 -6.66 7.51 10.14
N SER A 46 -5.79 7.07 9.21
CA SER A 46 -5.70 7.58 7.83
C SER A 46 -6.34 6.63 6.83
N TYR A 47 -6.20 5.32 7.05
CA TYR A 47 -6.80 4.25 6.24
C TYR A 47 -7.86 3.50 7.05
N ARG A 48 -9.07 3.38 6.51
CA ARG A 48 -10.15 2.61 7.15
C ARG A 48 -9.79 1.12 7.28
N TYR A 49 -9.16 0.57 6.24
CA TYR A 49 -8.64 -0.79 6.18
C TYR A 49 -7.15 -0.78 5.78
N PRO A 50 -6.24 -0.65 6.77
CA PRO A 50 -4.80 -0.59 6.52
C PRO A 50 -4.29 -1.79 5.71
N LEU A 51 -3.47 -1.53 4.70
CA LEU A 51 -2.83 -2.56 3.87
C LEU A 51 -1.45 -2.96 4.43
N ILE A 52 -0.87 -2.11 5.27
CA ILE A 52 0.39 -2.35 5.94
C ILE A 52 0.10 -2.57 7.43
N ASP A 53 0.72 -3.60 8.00
CA ASP A 53 0.81 -3.82 9.43
C ASP A 53 2.21 -3.37 9.87
N GLY A 54 2.26 -2.32 10.69
CA GLY A 54 3.46 -1.63 11.09
C GLY A 54 3.79 -1.79 12.58
N GLN A 55 5.07 -1.90 12.90
CA GLN A 55 5.62 -1.89 14.26
C GLN A 55 6.58 -0.70 14.42
N GLY A 56 6.42 0.07 15.51
CA GLY A 56 7.19 1.29 15.80
C GLY A 56 6.30 2.53 15.89
N ASN A 57 6.91 3.73 15.82
CA ASN A 57 6.17 4.98 15.77
C ASN A 57 5.78 5.31 14.32
N TRP A 58 4.47 5.24 14.04
CA TRP A 58 3.86 5.53 12.74
C TRP A 58 3.04 6.83 12.74
N GLY A 59 3.31 7.75 13.68
CA GLY A 59 2.54 8.99 13.85
C GLY A 59 1.30 8.78 14.73
N ALA A 60 0.56 9.86 14.94
CA ALA A 60 -0.63 9.89 15.78
C ALA A 60 -1.79 10.62 15.09
N PRO A 61 -3.07 10.40 15.48
CA PRO A 61 -4.21 11.07 14.85
C PRO A 61 -4.15 12.61 14.91
N ASP A 62 -3.60 13.17 15.99
CA ASP A 62 -3.42 14.60 16.22
C ASP A 62 -2.16 15.18 15.56
N ASP A 63 -1.15 14.35 15.33
CA ASP A 63 0.03 14.68 14.51
C ASP A 63 0.41 13.50 13.58
N PRO A 64 -0.27 13.35 12.43
CA PRO A 64 -0.03 12.23 11.52
C PRO A 64 1.38 12.17 10.95
N LYS A 65 2.11 13.30 10.94
CA LYS A 65 3.47 13.40 10.40
C LYS A 65 4.56 13.13 11.44
N SER A 66 4.20 12.92 12.70
CA SER A 66 5.13 12.58 13.80
C SER A 66 5.68 11.13 13.75
N PHE A 67 5.76 10.52 12.57
CA PHE A 67 6.26 9.15 12.40
C PHE A 67 7.80 9.10 12.46
N ALA A 68 8.34 7.97 12.93
CA ALA A 68 9.79 7.76 12.98
C ALA A 68 10.37 7.46 11.59
N ALA A 69 11.68 7.69 11.41
CA ALA A 69 12.38 7.35 10.17
C ALA A 69 12.33 5.84 9.87
N MET A 70 12.38 5.46 8.58
CA MET A 70 12.26 4.07 8.09
C MET A 70 13.26 3.05 8.65
N ARG A 71 14.35 3.52 9.27
CA ARG A 71 15.33 2.67 10.00
C ARG A 71 14.84 2.22 11.38
N TYR A 72 13.84 2.90 11.94
CA TYR A 72 13.26 2.62 13.26
C TYR A 72 11.89 1.95 13.19
N THR A 73 11.26 1.90 12.02
CA THR A 73 9.99 1.21 11.80
C THR A 73 10.19 -0.12 11.10
N GLU A 74 9.25 -1.03 11.31
CA GLU A 74 9.20 -2.34 10.66
C GLU A 74 7.80 -2.60 10.13
N SER A 75 7.68 -3.28 8.99
CA SER A 75 6.41 -3.50 8.32
C SER A 75 6.31 -4.90 7.73
N LYS A 76 5.06 -5.34 7.58
CA LYS A 76 4.62 -6.47 6.76
C LYS A 76 3.24 -6.13 6.16
N LEU A 77 2.75 -6.93 5.23
CA LEU A 77 1.39 -6.79 4.72
C LEU A 77 0.39 -7.14 5.81
N SER A 78 -0.72 -6.40 5.89
CA SER A 78 -1.84 -6.77 6.75
C SER A 78 -2.62 -7.95 6.13
N LYS A 79 -3.53 -8.56 6.90
CA LYS A 79 -4.46 -9.56 6.34
C LYS A 79 -5.37 -8.97 5.24
N MET A 80 -5.70 -7.68 5.32
CA MET A 80 -6.52 -7.01 4.32
C MET A 80 -5.86 -7.00 2.93
N ALA A 81 -4.53 -6.96 2.88
CA ALA A 81 -3.80 -6.98 1.61
C ALA A 81 -3.98 -8.30 0.82
N GLU A 82 -4.43 -9.38 1.46
CA GLU A 82 -4.76 -10.63 0.77
C GLU A 82 -5.96 -10.47 -0.17
N VAL A 83 -6.94 -9.65 0.21
CA VAL A 83 -8.10 -9.32 -0.66
C VAL A 83 -7.65 -8.55 -1.90
N LEU A 84 -6.58 -7.76 -1.77
CA LEU A 84 -6.02 -6.98 -2.87
C LEU A 84 -5.16 -7.84 -3.83
N LEU A 85 -4.37 -8.76 -3.28
CA LEU A 85 -3.25 -9.40 -3.99
C LEU A 85 -3.42 -10.91 -4.23
N GLY A 86 -4.37 -11.59 -3.57
CA GLY A 86 -4.39 -13.06 -3.44
C GLY A 86 -4.45 -13.83 -4.78
N GLU A 87 -4.98 -13.22 -5.82
CA GLU A 87 -5.14 -13.84 -7.15
C GLU A 87 -4.10 -13.37 -8.17
N LEU A 88 -3.12 -12.56 -7.76
CA LEU A 88 -2.17 -11.92 -8.68
C LEU A 88 -1.33 -12.95 -9.44
N GLY A 89 -0.92 -14.04 -8.78
CA GLY A 89 -0.13 -15.11 -9.38
C GLY A 89 -0.92 -16.09 -10.27
N GLN A 90 -2.21 -15.84 -10.52
CA GLN A 90 -3.10 -16.74 -11.27
C GLN A 90 -3.33 -16.30 -12.72
N GLY A 91 -2.58 -15.31 -13.21
CA GLY A 91 -2.76 -14.77 -14.57
C GLY A 91 -4.04 -13.95 -14.74
N THR A 92 -4.49 -13.30 -13.68
CA THR A 92 -5.75 -12.52 -13.63
C THR A 92 -5.60 -11.07 -14.10
N VAL A 93 -4.36 -10.60 -14.31
CA VAL A 93 -4.07 -9.23 -14.69
C VAL A 93 -2.99 -9.20 -15.76
N ASP A 94 -3.05 -8.16 -16.59
CA ASP A 94 -1.97 -7.87 -17.54
C ASP A 94 -0.75 -7.31 -16.80
N TYR A 95 0.42 -7.66 -17.32
CA TYR A 95 1.70 -7.12 -16.88
C TYR A 95 2.25 -6.13 -17.91
N GLN A 96 3.20 -5.32 -17.46
CA GLN A 96 3.99 -4.43 -18.31
C GLN A 96 5.44 -4.40 -17.85
N PRO A 97 6.38 -4.05 -18.74
CA PRO A 97 7.75 -3.80 -18.34
C PRO A 97 7.81 -2.65 -17.31
N ASN A 98 8.70 -2.77 -16.34
CA ASN A 98 9.03 -1.70 -15.40
C ASN A 98 9.77 -0.54 -16.09
N PHE A 99 10.20 0.47 -15.31
CA PHE A 99 10.77 1.72 -15.85
C PHE A 99 12.01 1.55 -16.75
N ASP A 100 12.82 0.50 -16.56
CA ASP A 100 14.01 0.21 -17.36
C ASP A 100 13.88 -1.03 -18.24
N GLY A 101 12.70 -1.67 -18.23
CA GLY A 101 12.40 -2.87 -19.01
C GLY A 101 13.11 -4.14 -18.56
N SER A 102 13.75 -4.15 -17.38
CA SER A 102 14.44 -5.33 -16.86
C SER A 102 13.53 -6.30 -16.09
N LEU A 103 12.37 -5.83 -15.65
CA LEU A 103 11.38 -6.58 -14.88
C LEU A 103 9.97 -6.34 -15.44
N GLU A 104 9.03 -7.18 -15.04
CA GLU A 104 7.60 -7.00 -15.30
C GLU A 104 6.88 -6.59 -14.00
N GLU A 105 5.89 -5.71 -14.10
CA GLU A 105 5.01 -5.30 -13.01
C GLU A 105 3.53 -5.34 -13.45
N PRO A 106 2.59 -5.64 -12.54
CA PRO A 106 1.18 -5.71 -12.90
C PRO A 106 0.63 -4.31 -13.21
N LYS A 107 -0.14 -4.19 -14.30
CA LYS A 107 -0.80 -2.92 -14.67
C LYS A 107 -1.87 -2.49 -13.67
N TYR A 108 -2.54 -3.46 -13.06
CA TYR A 108 -3.57 -3.30 -12.04
C TYR A 108 -3.53 -4.50 -11.10
N LEU A 109 -4.17 -4.38 -9.94
CA LEU A 109 -4.23 -5.46 -8.95
C LEU A 109 -5.59 -6.17 -9.02
N PRO A 110 -5.66 -7.48 -8.71
CA PRO A 110 -6.91 -8.25 -8.79
C PRO A 110 -8.06 -7.65 -7.98
N ALA A 111 -7.76 -7.09 -6.79
CA ALA A 111 -8.69 -6.32 -5.97
C ALA A 111 -10.09 -6.96 -5.84
N ARG A 112 -10.18 -8.08 -5.12
CA ARG A 112 -11.42 -8.88 -4.97
C ARG A 112 -12.58 -8.13 -4.29
N LEU A 113 -12.32 -6.94 -3.76
CA LEU A 113 -13.30 -5.97 -3.28
C LEU A 113 -12.96 -4.57 -3.84
N PRO A 114 -13.94 -3.65 -3.93
CA PRO A 114 -13.72 -2.31 -4.48
C PRO A 114 -12.83 -1.44 -3.57
N HIS A 115 -11.50 -1.60 -3.68
CA HIS A 115 -10.52 -0.97 -2.79
C HIS A 115 -10.56 0.57 -2.77
N ILE A 116 -10.91 1.19 -3.90
CA ILE A 116 -11.08 2.65 -3.96
C ILE A 116 -12.22 3.13 -3.05
N LEU A 117 -13.29 2.34 -2.91
CA LEU A 117 -14.40 2.66 -2.00
C LEU A 117 -14.11 2.23 -0.56
N LEU A 118 -13.33 1.16 -0.36
CA LEU A 118 -12.95 0.69 0.97
C LEU A 118 -12.14 1.73 1.74
N ASN A 119 -11.14 2.34 1.10
CA ASN A 119 -10.24 3.28 1.74
C ASN A 119 -10.42 4.74 1.31
N GLY A 120 -11.15 4.99 0.23
CA GLY A 120 -11.26 6.34 -0.32
C GLY A 120 -9.97 6.82 -0.97
N THR A 121 -9.99 8.06 -1.48
CA THR A 121 -8.80 8.75 -1.94
C THR A 121 -9.09 10.25 -2.07
N MET A 122 -8.05 11.06 -1.88
CA MET A 122 -8.07 12.48 -2.15
C MET A 122 -6.88 12.81 -3.05
N GLY A 123 -7.10 13.59 -4.08
CA GLY A 123 -6.06 13.96 -5.03
C GLY A 123 -6.37 15.26 -5.74
N ILE A 124 -5.32 16.01 -6.04
CA ILE A 124 -5.39 17.22 -6.85
C ILE A 124 -4.46 17.06 -8.04
N ALA A 125 -4.97 17.37 -9.23
CA ALA A 125 -4.23 17.43 -10.46
C ALA A 125 -4.39 18.83 -11.08
N VAL A 126 -3.65 19.12 -12.15
CA VAL A 126 -3.79 20.41 -12.85
C VAL A 126 -5.22 20.56 -13.38
N GLY A 127 -5.99 21.44 -12.74
CA GLY A 127 -7.38 21.75 -13.11
C GLY A 127 -8.45 20.75 -12.63
N MET A 128 -8.10 19.76 -11.81
CA MET A 128 -9.04 18.74 -11.30
C MET A 128 -8.77 18.41 -9.83
N ALA A 129 -9.81 18.04 -9.10
CA ALA A 129 -9.71 17.53 -7.74
C ALA A 129 -10.66 16.34 -7.57
N THR A 130 -10.27 15.40 -6.71
CA THR A 130 -11.10 14.25 -6.30
C THR A 130 -11.09 14.10 -4.79
N ASP A 131 -12.23 13.69 -4.25
CA ASP A 131 -12.42 13.31 -2.86
C ASP A 131 -13.46 12.19 -2.81
N ILE A 132 -13.01 10.98 -2.47
CA ILE A 132 -13.84 9.78 -2.36
C ILE A 132 -13.75 9.32 -0.90
N PRO A 133 -14.87 9.27 -0.16
CA PRO A 133 -14.85 8.83 1.23
C PRO A 133 -14.70 7.30 1.34
N PRO A 134 -14.15 6.78 2.46
CA PRO A 134 -14.12 5.36 2.74
C PRO A 134 -15.50 4.82 3.14
N HIS A 135 -15.82 3.59 2.76
CA HIS A 135 -17.11 2.93 2.99
C HIS A 135 -16.96 1.66 3.83
N ASN A 136 -18.07 1.13 4.34
CA ASN A 136 -18.07 -0.11 5.10
C ASN A 136 -17.85 -1.34 4.19
N ILE A 137 -16.92 -2.22 4.56
CA ILE A 137 -16.61 -3.45 3.82
C ILE A 137 -17.82 -4.39 3.66
N ASN A 138 -18.69 -4.49 4.66
CA ASN A 138 -19.85 -5.39 4.61
C ASN A 138 -20.88 -4.86 3.61
N GLU A 139 -21.17 -3.55 3.64
CA GLU A 139 -22.09 -2.90 2.70
C GLU A 139 -21.57 -3.01 1.25
N LEU A 140 -20.26 -2.84 1.05
CA LEU A 140 -19.65 -3.01 -0.26
C LEU A 140 -19.69 -4.46 -0.75
N ALA A 141 -19.46 -5.43 0.14
CA ALA A 141 -19.52 -6.85 -0.19
C ALA A 141 -20.96 -7.30 -0.51
N GLU A 142 -21.96 -6.74 0.16
CA GLU A 142 -23.38 -7.00 -0.15
C GLU A 142 -23.83 -6.39 -1.48
N ALA A 143 -23.21 -5.29 -1.91
CA ALA A 143 -23.53 -4.61 -3.16
C ALA A 143 -22.80 -5.16 -4.41
N SER A 144 -21.84 -6.08 -4.23
CA SER A 144 -20.96 -6.61 -5.29
C SER A 144 -21.51 -7.89 -5.96
#